data_AF-A0A923DXC8-F1
#
_entry.id   AF-A0A923DXC8-F1
#
_cell.length_a   1.000
_cell.length_b   1.000
_cell.length_c   1.000
_cell.angle_alpha   90.00
_cell.angle_beta   90.00
_cell.angle_gamma   90.00
#
_symmetry.space_group_name_H-M   'P 1'
#
loop_
_entity.id
_entity.type
_entity.pdbx_description
1 polymer ?
#
loop_
_entity_poly.entity_id
_entity_poly.type
_entity_poly.pdbx_seq_one_letter_code
_entity_poly.pdbx_strand_id
1 'polypeptide(L)'
;MGTYKVKYLDPIAVAISSVLAAQSVEPLEKIVKSPTWALVVAALISILTFNVIIHLISTLPKKRYFTRKILDPRADYEGYYLEVKYLNSTRSYAVVSLIYHFPTDEYQVAGTSMDSDGTIGIHWSSNFVRIDPNTKKIVYSLTGHTTDVADGKTFDGVTNMSFLYFDNKTPVSGIGYFVDTIPAKSDFYFQKISEEDCKKYIGKNSLKSTIDCRLFVQKFHAENPDKIFSWEK
;
A
#
# COMPACT_ATOMS: atom_id res chain seq x y z
N MET A 1 -12.66 -13.42 -4.23
CA MET A 1 -12.28 -11.99 -4.37
C MET A 1 -13.42 -11.14 -3.83
N GLY A 2 -13.24 -10.46 -2.70
CA GLY A 2 -14.25 -9.52 -2.22
C GLY A 2 -14.30 -8.31 -3.15
N THR A 3 -15.48 -7.96 -3.66
CA THR A 3 -15.69 -6.70 -4.37
C THR A 3 -15.60 -5.57 -3.35
N TYR A 4 -14.45 -4.90 -3.29
CA TYR A 4 -14.32 -3.66 -2.54
C TYR A 4 -15.22 -2.62 -3.21
N LYS A 5 -16.36 -2.27 -2.60
CA LYS A 5 -17.16 -1.13 -3.05
C LYS A 5 -16.27 0.11 -2.90
N VAL A 6 -15.89 0.70 -4.03
CA VAL A 6 -15.05 1.89 -4.06
C VAL A 6 -15.89 3.08 -3.58
N LYS A 7 -15.87 3.32 -2.25
CA LYS A 7 -16.67 4.35 -1.58
C LYS A 7 -16.56 5.77 -2.18
N TYR A 8 -15.51 6.04 -2.96
CA TYR A 8 -15.25 7.34 -3.56
C TYR A 8 -15.79 7.51 -4.99
N LEU A 9 -16.18 6.43 -5.67
CA LEU A 9 -16.73 6.53 -7.02
C LEU A 9 -18.21 6.90 -7.01
N ASP A 10 -18.96 6.40 -6.02
CA ASP A 10 -20.38 6.65 -5.91
C ASP A 10 -20.70 8.16 -5.80
N PRO A 11 -20.03 8.98 -4.97
CA PRO A 11 -20.32 10.42 -4.89
C PRO A 11 -20.01 11.18 -6.18
N ILE A 12 -18.92 10.84 -6.89
CA ILE A 12 -18.53 11.48 -8.15
C ILE A 12 -19.55 11.11 -9.24
N ALA A 13 -19.89 9.83 -9.35
CA ALA A 13 -20.86 9.36 -10.31
C ALA A 13 -22.25 9.93 -10.03
N VAL A 14 -22.66 10.03 -8.75
CA VAL A 14 -23.90 10.71 -8.33
C VAL A 14 -23.88 12.19 -8.73
N ALA A 15 -22.78 12.91 -8.48
CA ALA A 15 -22.70 14.33 -8.81
C ALA A 15 -22.86 14.57 -10.33
N ILE A 16 -22.09 13.83 -11.15
CA ILE A 16 -22.13 14.00 -12.61
C ILE A 16 -23.49 13.57 -13.19
N SER A 17 -24.04 12.43 -12.75
CA SER A 17 -25.34 11.96 -13.20
C SER A 17 -26.49 12.88 -12.78
N SER A 18 -26.40 13.53 -11.61
CA SER A 18 -27.39 14.49 -11.13
C SER A 18 -27.36 15.78 -11.95
N VAL A 19 -26.16 16.30 -12.28
CA VAL A 19 -26.01 17.49 -13.12
C VAL A 19 -26.56 17.24 -14.52
N LEU A 20 -26.24 16.10 -15.13
CA LEU A 20 -26.73 15.75 -16.46
C LEU A 20 -28.26 15.54 -16.47
N ALA A 21 -28.81 14.94 -15.42
CA ALA A 21 -30.26 14.82 -15.26
C ALA A 21 -30.93 16.19 -15.20
N ALA A 22 -30.44 17.11 -14.36
CA ALA A 22 -30.99 18.45 -14.23
C ALA A 22 -30.94 19.23 -15.56
N GLN A 23 -29.82 19.16 -16.29
CA GLN A 23 -29.68 19.81 -17.59
C GLN A 23 -30.56 19.20 -18.68
N SER A 24 -30.97 17.94 -18.53
CA SER A 24 -31.82 17.25 -19.51
C SER A 24 -33.32 17.56 -19.36
N VAL A 25 -33.77 18.08 -18.21
CA VAL A 25 -35.21 18.30 -17.95
C VAL A 25 -35.83 19.28 -18.94
N GLU A 26 -35.25 20.48 -19.08
CA GLU A 26 -35.83 21.52 -19.96
C GLU A 26 -35.88 21.11 -21.45
N PRO A 27 -34.83 20.48 -22.03
CA PRO A 27 -34.93 19.87 -23.36
C PRO A 27 -35.99 18.78 -23.46
N LEU A 28 -36.13 17.92 -22.44
CA LEU A 28 -37.09 16.82 -22.44
C LEU A 28 -38.54 17.30 -22.33
N GLU A 29 -38.80 18.36 -21.55
CA GLU A 29 -40.13 18.97 -21.46
C GLU A 29 -40.62 19.48 -22.82
N LYS A 30 -39.71 20.03 -23.64
CA LYS A 30 -40.01 20.49 -25.01
C LYS A 30 -40.36 19.34 -25.96
N ILE A 31 -39.80 18.15 -25.75
CA ILE A 31 -40.01 16.97 -26.61
C ILE A 31 -41.24 16.18 -26.18
N VAL A 32 -41.31 15.84 -24.89
CA VAL A 32 -42.31 14.92 -24.33
C VAL A 32 -43.64 15.63 -24.07
N LYS A 33 -43.63 16.97 -24.01
CA LYS A 33 -44.82 17.84 -23.80
C LYS A 33 -45.64 17.46 -22.55
N SER A 34 -45.00 16.77 -21.60
CA SER A 34 -45.55 16.39 -20.32
C SER A 34 -44.45 16.52 -19.26
N PRO A 35 -44.61 17.40 -18.26
CA PRO A 35 -43.60 17.61 -17.22
C PRO A 35 -43.29 16.32 -16.43
N THR A 36 -44.31 15.53 -16.13
CA THR A 36 -44.16 14.27 -15.39
C THR A 36 -43.30 13.27 -16.15
N TRP A 37 -43.56 13.08 -17.45
CA TRP A 37 -42.77 12.16 -18.26
C TRP A 37 -41.36 12.69 -18.54
N ALA A 38 -41.17 14.00 -18.66
CA ALA A 38 -39.84 14.60 -18.77
C ALA A 38 -38.97 14.32 -17.53
N LEU A 39 -39.53 14.44 -16.32
CA LEU A 39 -38.85 14.09 -15.08
C LEU A 39 -38.51 12.59 -14.99
N VAL A 40 -39.42 11.71 -15.40
CA VAL A 40 -39.17 10.26 -15.43
C VAL A 40 -38.03 9.92 -16.37
N VAL A 41 -38.02 10.50 -17.58
CA VAL A 41 -36.93 10.27 -18.55
C VAL A 41 -35.61 10.85 -18.04
N ALA A 42 -35.60 12.04 -17.44
CA ALA A 42 -34.41 12.61 -16.83
C ALA A 42 -33.84 11.74 -15.70
N ALA A 43 -34.70 11.15 -14.87
CA ALA A 43 -34.28 10.20 -13.83
C ALA A 43 -33.66 8.92 -14.44
N LEU A 44 -34.25 8.38 -15.52
CA LEU A 44 -33.69 7.24 -16.25
C LEU A 44 -32.32 7.57 -16.87
N ILE A 45 -32.16 8.76 -17.45
CA ILE A 45 -30.86 9.24 -17.95
C ILE A 45 -29.86 9.29 -16.79
N SER A 46 -30.23 9.82 -15.63
CA SER A 46 -29.37 9.85 -14.44
C SER A 46 -28.85 8.47 -14.07
N ILE A 47 -29.74 7.48 -13.97
CA ILE A 47 -29.39 6.09 -13.64
C ILE A 47 -28.46 5.49 -14.71
N LEU A 48 -28.77 5.70 -15.99
CA LEU A 48 -27.96 5.19 -17.09
C LEU A 48 -26.55 5.80 -17.06
N THR A 49 -26.47 7.13 -16.92
CA THR A 49 -25.22 7.88 -16.82
C THR A 49 -24.40 7.43 -15.61
N PHE A 50 -25.03 7.24 -14.44
CA PHE A 50 -24.36 6.73 -13.25
C PHE A 50 -23.68 5.38 -13.54
N ASN A 51 -24.42 4.43 -14.13
CA ASN A 51 -23.90 3.11 -14.46
C ASN A 51 -22.76 3.17 -15.49
N VAL A 52 -22.90 4.01 -16.52
CA VAL A 52 -21.85 4.22 -17.53
C VAL A 52 -20.58 4.80 -16.90
N ILE A 53 -20.70 5.78 -16.02
CA ILE A 53 -19.55 6.39 -15.34
C ILE A 53 -18.84 5.39 -14.43
N ILE A 54 -19.60 4.65 -13.61
CA ILE A 54 -19.02 3.60 -12.75
C ILE A 54 -18.30 2.55 -13.59
N HIS A 55 -18.91 2.11 -14.70
CA HIS A 55 -18.29 1.18 -15.62
C HIS A 55 -16.97 1.73 -16.18
N LEU A 56 -16.99 2.93 -16.78
CA LEU A 56 -15.81 3.56 -17.35
C LEU A 56 -14.69 3.71 -16.32
N ILE A 57 -15.00 4.21 -15.12
CA ILE A 57 -13.99 4.40 -14.07
C ILE A 57 -13.43 3.05 -13.60
N SER A 58 -14.27 2.03 -13.43
CA SER A 58 -13.82 0.68 -13.04
C SER A 58 -12.94 -0.01 -14.09
N THR A 59 -13.08 0.37 -15.36
CA THR A 59 -12.25 -0.14 -16.48
C THR A 59 -10.96 0.64 -16.70
N LEU A 60 -10.73 1.74 -15.95
CA LEU A 60 -9.50 2.51 -16.11
C LEU A 60 -8.28 1.66 -15.73
N PRO A 61 -7.18 1.75 -16.50
CA PRO A 61 -5.99 0.96 -16.24
C PRO A 61 -5.36 1.36 -14.89
N LYS A 62 -5.21 0.38 -14.00
CA LYS A 62 -4.53 0.53 -12.69
C LYS A 62 -3.00 0.73 -12.80
N LYS A 63 -2.48 0.99 -14.01
CA LYS A 63 -1.04 1.17 -14.29
C LYS A 63 -0.45 2.37 -13.55
N ARG A 64 -1.23 3.46 -13.41
CA ARG A 64 -0.80 4.68 -12.72
C ARG A 64 -1.23 4.64 -11.26
N TYR A 65 -0.32 5.03 -10.36
CA TYR A 65 -0.58 5.10 -8.92
C TYR A 65 -1.80 5.95 -8.58
N PHE A 66 -1.96 7.13 -9.20
CA PHE A 66 -3.09 8.02 -8.95
C PHE A 66 -4.45 7.35 -9.22
N THR A 67 -4.59 6.70 -10.38
CA THR A 67 -5.80 5.96 -10.74
C THR A 67 -6.05 4.83 -9.75
N ARG A 68 -4.99 4.09 -9.39
CA ARG A 68 -5.10 2.97 -8.45
C ARG A 68 -5.48 3.43 -7.04
N LYS A 69 -4.96 4.56 -6.55
CA LYS A 69 -5.34 5.15 -5.26
C LYS A 69 -6.84 5.43 -5.14
N ILE A 70 -7.46 5.79 -6.25
CA ILE A 70 -8.92 6.01 -6.30
C ILE A 70 -9.68 4.68 -6.32
N LEU A 71 -9.20 3.72 -7.12
CA LEU A 71 -9.91 2.47 -7.40
C LEU A 71 -9.68 1.35 -6.38
N ASP A 72 -8.55 1.36 -5.70
CA ASP A 72 -8.08 0.30 -4.82
C ASP A 72 -7.58 0.87 -3.50
N PRO A 73 -8.31 0.69 -2.38
CA PRO A 73 -7.91 1.20 -1.07
C PRO A 73 -6.61 0.55 -0.54
N ARG A 74 -6.16 -0.56 -1.15
CA ARG A 74 -4.87 -1.18 -0.80
C ARG A 74 -3.69 -0.33 -1.28
N ALA A 75 -3.88 0.57 -2.24
CA ALA A 75 -2.83 1.42 -2.78
C ALA A 75 -2.21 2.36 -1.72
N ASP A 76 -2.97 2.73 -0.68
CA ASP A 76 -2.46 3.56 0.41
C ASP A 76 -1.34 2.85 1.20
N TYR A 77 -1.32 1.51 1.19
CA TYR A 77 -0.31 0.69 1.83
C TYR A 77 0.99 0.57 1.01
N GLU A 78 1.02 0.98 -0.25
CA GLU A 78 2.22 0.90 -1.06
C GLU A 78 3.33 1.84 -0.57
N GLY A 79 4.57 1.43 -0.78
CA GLY A 79 5.75 2.21 -0.46
C GLY A 79 6.85 1.39 0.17
N TYR A 80 7.79 2.09 0.80
CA TYR A 80 8.90 1.48 1.53
C TYR A 80 8.66 1.60 3.03
N TYR A 81 9.03 0.57 3.77
CA TYR A 81 8.94 0.48 5.21
C TYR A 81 10.30 0.10 5.78
N LEU A 82 10.68 0.76 6.87
CA LEU A 82 11.79 0.34 7.70
C LEU A 82 11.22 -0.51 8.83
N GLU A 83 11.62 -1.78 8.89
CA GLU A 83 11.41 -2.67 10.03
C GLU A 83 12.60 -2.57 10.99
N VAL A 84 12.31 -2.55 12.28
CA VAL A 84 13.29 -2.52 13.37
C VAL A 84 12.91 -3.64 14.34
N LYS A 85 13.79 -4.64 14.48
CA LYS A 85 13.52 -5.85 15.27
C LYS A 85 13.88 -5.64 16.73
N TYR A 86 13.08 -6.25 17.60
CA TYR A 86 13.39 -6.36 19.01
C TYR A 86 14.52 -7.36 19.22
N LEU A 87 15.56 -6.95 19.97
CA LEU A 87 16.73 -7.73 20.47
C LEU A 87 18.05 -7.48 19.73
N ASN A 88 19.17 -7.77 20.44
CA ASN A 88 20.55 -7.88 19.94
C ASN A 88 20.69 -9.04 18.92
N SER A 89 19.79 -9.12 17.95
CA SER A 89 19.93 -10.01 16.82
C SER A 89 20.98 -9.45 15.87
N THR A 90 21.80 -10.31 15.31
CA THR A 90 22.37 -10.03 13.99
C THR A 90 21.18 -9.74 13.04
N ARG A 91 21.19 -8.59 12.38
CA ARG A 91 20.21 -8.07 11.41
C ARG A 91 18.99 -7.36 12.03
N SER A 92 19.27 -6.35 12.85
CA SER A 92 18.25 -5.52 13.54
C SER A 92 17.32 -4.72 12.63
N TYR A 93 17.69 -4.52 11.36
CA TYR A 93 16.93 -3.69 10.42
C TYR A 93 16.45 -4.51 9.23
N ALA A 94 15.31 -4.14 8.66
CA ALA A 94 14.96 -4.54 7.30
C ALA A 94 14.30 -3.39 6.54
N VAL A 95 14.63 -3.25 5.27
CA VAL A 95 13.89 -2.34 4.37
C VAL A 95 12.99 -3.19 3.51
N VAL A 96 11.70 -2.89 3.56
CA VAL A 96 10.61 -3.64 2.91
C VAL A 96 9.94 -2.75 1.88
N SER A 97 9.76 -3.25 0.67
CA SER A 97 8.98 -2.61 -0.38
C SER A 97 7.65 -3.35 -0.55
N LEU A 98 6.55 -2.62 -0.58
CA LEU A 98 5.24 -3.13 -0.98
C LEU A 98 4.81 -2.41 -2.26
N ILE A 99 4.76 -3.16 -3.36
CA ILE A 99 4.55 -2.62 -4.70
C ILE A 99 3.44 -3.40 -5.40
N TYR A 100 2.60 -2.69 -6.14
CA TYR A 100 1.61 -3.30 -7.02
C TYR A 100 2.23 -3.67 -8.38
N HIS A 101 2.06 -4.93 -8.79
CA HIS A 101 2.54 -5.46 -10.06
C HIS A 101 1.39 -5.48 -11.10
N PHE A 102 1.38 -4.47 -11.98
CA PHE A 102 0.32 -4.27 -12.97
C PHE A 102 0.05 -5.48 -13.89
N PRO A 103 1.06 -6.20 -14.42
CA PRO A 103 0.80 -7.33 -15.30
C PRO A 103 0.01 -8.47 -14.67
N THR A 104 0.14 -8.68 -13.35
CA THR A 104 -0.53 -9.78 -12.63
C THR A 104 -1.71 -9.32 -11.76
N ASP A 105 -1.96 -8.01 -11.65
CA ASP A 105 -2.95 -7.40 -10.73
C ASP A 105 -2.75 -7.80 -9.25
N GLU A 106 -1.52 -8.11 -8.87
CA GLU A 106 -1.15 -8.59 -7.54
C GLU A 106 -0.20 -7.62 -6.84
N TYR A 107 -0.20 -7.67 -5.50
CA TYR A 107 0.79 -6.98 -4.70
C TYR A 107 1.95 -7.91 -4.41
N GLN A 108 3.16 -7.34 -4.41
CA GLN A 108 4.39 -8.02 -4.05
C GLN A 108 5.06 -7.27 -2.92
N VAL A 109 5.54 -8.02 -1.93
CA VAL A 109 6.41 -7.53 -0.88
C VAL A 109 7.80 -8.10 -1.10
N ALA A 110 8.82 -7.27 -1.04
CA ALA A 110 10.20 -7.73 -1.02
C ALA A 110 10.97 -6.99 0.08
N GLY A 111 12.02 -7.60 0.60
CA GLY A 111 12.79 -6.97 1.66
C GLY A 111 14.24 -7.39 1.71
N THR A 112 15.03 -6.56 2.37
CA THR A 112 16.44 -6.82 2.65
C THR A 112 16.68 -6.60 4.13
N SER A 113 17.12 -7.63 4.86
CA SER A 113 17.53 -7.50 6.26
C SER A 113 19.01 -7.16 6.36
N MET A 114 19.32 -6.24 7.26
CA MET A 114 20.64 -5.64 7.43
C MET A 114 20.98 -5.48 8.91
N ASP A 115 22.28 -5.56 9.21
CA ASP A 115 22.85 -5.10 10.47
C ASP A 115 22.90 -3.57 10.56
N SER A 116 23.24 -3.05 11.75
CA SER A 116 23.34 -1.62 12.02
C SER A 116 24.39 -0.90 11.16
N ASP A 117 25.42 -1.62 10.74
CA ASP A 117 26.47 -1.15 9.83
C ASP A 117 26.06 -1.25 8.35
N GLY A 118 24.83 -1.69 8.04
CA GLY A 118 24.33 -1.89 6.68
C GLY A 118 24.89 -3.13 5.99
N THR A 119 25.52 -4.07 6.71
CA THR A 119 25.85 -5.40 6.20
C THR A 119 24.57 -6.17 5.90
N ILE A 120 24.47 -6.73 4.70
CA ILE A 120 23.28 -7.48 4.27
C ILE A 120 23.38 -8.92 4.76
N GLY A 121 22.35 -9.38 5.47
CA GLY A 121 22.23 -10.78 5.88
C GLY A 121 21.22 -11.58 5.07
N ILE A 122 20.15 -10.96 4.58
CA ILE A 122 19.05 -11.67 3.91
C ILE A 122 18.41 -10.82 2.81
N HIS A 123 18.10 -11.45 1.69
CA HIS A 123 17.09 -10.99 0.74
C HIS A 123 15.87 -11.91 0.75
N TRP A 124 14.68 -11.36 0.62
CA TRP A 124 13.46 -12.15 0.54
C TRP A 124 12.40 -11.49 -0.34
N SER A 125 11.51 -12.32 -0.88
CA SER A 125 10.33 -11.86 -1.62
C SER A 125 9.10 -12.67 -1.23
N SER A 126 7.94 -12.04 -1.33
CA SER A 126 6.66 -12.66 -1.00
C SER A 126 6.22 -13.63 -2.10
N ASN A 127 5.69 -14.78 -1.69
CA ASN A 127 4.94 -15.68 -2.56
C ASN A 127 3.45 -15.32 -2.62
N PHE A 128 2.94 -14.70 -1.55
CA PHE A 128 1.54 -14.30 -1.44
C PHE A 128 1.42 -13.06 -0.55
N VAL A 129 0.55 -12.13 -0.92
CA VAL A 129 0.29 -10.90 -0.15
C VAL A 129 -1.22 -10.68 -0.03
N ARG A 130 -1.69 -10.52 1.21
CA ARG A 130 -3.04 -10.09 1.53
C ARG A 130 -3.00 -8.77 2.29
N ILE A 131 -3.55 -7.74 1.68
CA ILE A 131 -3.78 -6.44 2.30
C ILE A 131 -5.26 -6.36 2.66
N ASP A 132 -5.55 -6.10 3.93
CA ASP A 132 -6.91 -5.88 4.43
C ASP A 132 -7.02 -4.47 5.00
N PRO A 133 -7.52 -3.50 4.19
CA PRO A 133 -7.69 -2.13 4.64
C PRO A 133 -8.67 -1.95 5.79
N ASN A 134 -9.62 -2.88 5.99
CA ASN A 134 -10.62 -2.77 7.05
C ASN A 134 -10.03 -3.16 8.40
N THR A 135 -9.22 -4.22 8.43
CA THR A 135 -8.52 -4.66 9.64
C THR A 135 -7.15 -3.99 9.83
N LYS A 136 -6.75 -3.12 8.88
CA LYS A 136 -5.49 -2.38 8.88
C LYS A 136 -4.27 -3.30 8.96
N LYS A 137 -4.30 -4.39 8.20
CA LYS A 137 -3.30 -5.46 8.25
C LYS A 137 -2.77 -5.82 6.88
N ILE A 138 -1.49 -6.19 6.84
CA ILE A 138 -0.87 -6.90 5.72
C ILE A 138 -0.41 -8.25 6.27
N VAL A 139 -0.74 -9.32 5.55
CA VAL A 139 -0.23 -10.66 5.83
C VAL A 139 0.40 -11.19 4.55
N TYR A 140 1.61 -11.71 4.64
CA TYR A 140 2.30 -12.27 3.48
C TYR A 140 3.11 -13.50 3.86
N SER A 141 3.21 -14.44 2.93
CA SER A 141 4.20 -15.53 2.99
C SER A 141 5.39 -15.16 2.13
N LEU A 142 6.59 -15.55 2.53
CA LEU A 142 7.84 -15.19 1.86
C LEU A 142 8.76 -16.39 1.72
N THR A 143 9.66 -16.29 0.75
CA THR A 143 10.86 -17.11 0.64
C THR A 143 12.06 -16.18 0.69
N GLY A 144 13.05 -16.51 1.50
CA GLY A 144 14.27 -15.74 1.68
C GLY A 144 15.53 -16.56 1.50
N HIS A 145 16.63 -15.86 1.22
CA HIS A 145 17.96 -16.44 1.04
C HIS A 145 18.96 -15.66 1.90
N THR A 146 19.69 -16.37 2.76
CA THR A 146 20.77 -15.78 3.56
C THR A 146 22.01 -15.54 2.72
N THR A 147 22.64 -14.37 2.84
CA THR A 147 23.81 -13.97 2.04
C THR A 147 25.14 -14.09 2.79
N ASP A 148 25.11 -14.35 4.10
CA ASP A 148 26.25 -14.25 5.01
C ASP A 148 26.81 -15.60 5.49
N VAL A 149 26.24 -16.72 5.02
CA VAL A 149 26.75 -18.08 5.27
C VAL A 149 27.27 -18.68 3.97
N ALA A 150 28.42 -19.36 4.06
CA ALA A 150 29.12 -19.97 2.92
C ALA A 150 28.23 -20.90 2.08
N ASP A 151 27.24 -21.52 2.72
CA ASP A 151 26.13 -22.23 2.09
C ASP A 151 24.84 -21.47 2.40
N GLY A 152 24.48 -20.52 1.53
CA GLY A 152 23.24 -19.75 1.63
C GLY A 152 22.04 -20.66 1.89
N LYS A 153 21.33 -20.44 3.00
CA LYS A 153 20.12 -21.18 3.34
C LYS A 153 18.91 -20.46 2.79
N THR A 154 18.08 -21.22 2.08
CA THR A 154 16.72 -20.80 1.75
C THR A 154 15.83 -21.06 2.97
N PHE A 155 14.93 -20.13 3.24
CA PHE A 155 13.90 -20.29 4.27
C PHE A 155 12.57 -19.78 3.76
N ASP A 156 11.51 -20.27 4.39
CA ASP A 156 10.16 -19.81 4.15
C ASP A 156 9.61 -19.21 5.43
N GLY A 157 8.71 -18.24 5.30
CA GLY A 157 8.12 -17.61 6.46
C GLY A 157 6.77 -16.98 6.19
N VAL A 158 6.12 -16.56 7.27
CA VAL A 158 4.89 -15.80 7.26
C VAL A 158 5.07 -14.57 8.13
N THR A 159 4.68 -13.43 7.60
CA THR A 159 4.76 -12.15 8.29
C THR A 159 3.38 -11.51 8.38
N ASN A 160 3.13 -10.86 9.52
CA ASN A 160 1.96 -10.05 9.76
C ASN A 160 2.40 -8.65 10.17
N MET A 161 1.87 -7.63 9.48
CA MET A 161 2.04 -6.22 9.81
C MET A 161 0.69 -5.64 10.20
N SER A 162 0.59 -5.12 11.42
CA SER A 162 -0.59 -4.44 11.95
C SER A 162 -0.31 -2.95 12.10
N PHE A 163 -1.05 -2.14 11.35
CA PHE A 163 -0.87 -0.68 11.33
C PHE A 163 -1.60 -0.03 12.50
N LEU A 164 -0.87 0.76 13.28
CA LEU A 164 -1.39 1.44 14.47
C LEU A 164 -1.62 2.93 14.21
N TYR A 165 -0.78 3.55 13.38
CA TYR A 165 -0.82 4.98 13.11
C TYR A 165 -1.02 5.28 11.62
N PHE A 166 -1.85 6.30 11.34
CA PHE A 166 -2.25 6.73 10.02
C PHE A 166 -2.20 8.26 9.94
N ASP A 167 -1.61 8.79 8.88
CA ASP A 167 -1.69 10.20 8.52
C ASP A 167 -2.63 10.36 7.32
N ASN A 168 -3.75 11.08 7.51
CA ASN A 168 -4.73 11.33 6.47
C ASN A 168 -5.16 10.06 5.70
N LYS A 169 -5.42 8.96 6.44
CA LYS A 169 -5.75 7.60 5.93
C LYS A 169 -4.59 6.84 5.29
N THR A 170 -3.43 7.45 5.13
CA THR A 170 -2.22 6.76 4.69
C THR A 170 -1.62 6.01 5.88
N PRO A 171 -1.40 4.69 5.80
CA PRO A 171 -0.71 3.95 6.84
C PRO A 171 0.73 4.46 7.00
N VAL A 172 1.14 4.74 8.23
CA VAL A 172 2.47 5.31 8.53
C VAL A 172 3.31 4.36 9.35
N SER A 173 2.78 3.74 10.41
CA SER A 173 3.58 2.86 11.26
C SER A 173 2.74 1.86 12.04
N GLY A 174 3.42 0.88 12.61
CA GLY A 174 2.78 -0.18 13.38
C GLY A 174 3.75 -1.19 13.94
N ILE A 175 3.19 -2.35 14.26
CA ILE A 175 3.90 -3.50 14.81
C ILE A 175 3.65 -4.72 13.94
N GLY A 176 4.64 -5.58 13.83
CA GLY A 176 4.52 -6.83 13.13
C GLY A 176 5.25 -7.95 13.83
N TYR A 177 5.03 -9.15 13.34
CA TYR A 177 5.77 -10.33 13.72
C TYR A 177 5.98 -11.19 12.49
N PHE A 178 7.08 -11.93 12.46
CA PHE A 178 7.31 -12.98 11.49
C PHE A 178 7.60 -14.31 12.18
N VAL A 179 7.32 -15.39 11.47
CA VAL A 179 7.67 -16.75 11.83
C VAL A 179 8.27 -17.41 10.60
N ASP A 180 9.45 -18.00 10.71
CA ASP A 180 10.11 -18.69 9.60
C ASP A 180 10.48 -20.15 9.93
N THR A 181 10.98 -20.86 8.92
CA THR A 181 11.43 -22.26 9.00
C THR A 181 12.81 -22.43 9.65
N ILE A 182 13.54 -21.35 9.91
CA ILE A 182 14.81 -21.37 10.64
C ILE A 182 14.51 -20.89 12.07
N PRO A 183 13.80 -21.73 12.85
CA PRO A 183 12.80 -21.37 13.88
C PRO A 183 13.02 -20.01 14.54
N ALA A 184 12.77 -18.94 13.79
CA ALA A 184 12.87 -17.58 14.28
C ALA A 184 11.46 -17.01 14.28
N LYS A 185 10.97 -16.76 15.49
CA LYS A 185 9.88 -15.84 15.72
C LYS A 185 10.48 -14.56 16.25
N SER A 186 10.19 -13.45 15.58
CA SER A 186 10.55 -12.13 16.09
C SER A 186 9.42 -11.15 15.85
N ASP A 187 9.22 -10.31 16.85
CA ASP A 187 8.41 -9.13 16.74
C ASP A 187 9.27 -7.97 16.23
N PHE A 188 8.63 -7.02 15.55
CA PHE A 188 9.30 -5.84 15.00
C PHE A 188 8.36 -4.64 14.99
N TYR A 189 8.97 -3.46 15.03
CA TYR A 189 8.32 -2.22 14.65
C TYR A 189 8.53 -1.95 13.19
N PHE A 190 7.60 -1.23 12.58
CA PHE A 190 7.84 -0.70 11.26
C PHE A 190 7.28 0.70 11.08
N GLN A 191 7.96 1.47 10.23
CA GLN A 191 7.55 2.81 9.83
C GLN A 191 7.73 2.98 8.32
N LYS A 192 6.78 3.64 7.69
CA LYS A 192 6.84 4.03 6.28
C LYS A 192 7.93 5.07 6.09
N ILE A 193 8.82 4.80 5.14
CA ILE A 193 9.92 5.69 4.77
C ILE A 193 9.35 6.77 3.85
N SER A 194 9.39 8.01 4.32
CA SER A 194 8.91 9.17 3.57
C SER A 194 9.92 9.65 2.52
N GLU A 195 9.48 10.53 1.61
CA GLU A 195 10.41 11.20 0.68
C GLU A 195 11.37 12.12 1.46
N GLU A 196 10.89 12.76 2.52
CA GLU A 196 11.65 13.58 3.45
C GLU A 196 12.77 12.76 4.12
N ASP A 197 12.45 11.54 4.59
CA ASP A 197 13.45 10.63 5.14
C ASP A 197 14.50 10.24 4.09
N CYS A 198 14.07 9.93 2.87
CA CYS A 198 14.99 9.61 1.78
C CYS A 198 15.93 10.80 1.48
N LYS A 199 15.40 12.03 1.41
CA LYS A 199 16.21 13.22 1.16
C LYS A 199 17.20 13.46 2.30
N LYS A 200 16.75 13.30 3.55
CA LYS A 200 17.58 13.45 4.74
C LYS A 200 18.71 12.43 4.78
N TYR A 201 18.39 11.14 4.66
CA TYR A 201 19.34 10.06 4.91
C TYR A 201 20.20 9.71 3.69
N ILE A 202 19.69 9.82 2.46
CA ILE A 202 20.43 9.43 1.26
C ILE A 202 20.51 10.51 0.18
N GLY A 203 19.93 11.70 0.39
CA GLY A 203 19.96 12.79 -0.60
C GLY A 203 19.17 12.50 -1.87
N LYS A 204 18.21 11.56 -1.82
CA LYS A 204 17.40 11.14 -2.97
C LYS A 204 15.91 11.17 -2.63
N ASN A 205 15.05 11.17 -3.64
CA ASN A 205 13.60 11.17 -3.43
C ASN A 205 13.00 9.77 -3.16
N SER A 206 13.79 8.70 -3.33
CA SER A 206 13.32 7.31 -3.14
C SER A 206 14.48 6.34 -3.02
N LEU A 207 14.19 5.18 -2.43
CA LEU A 207 15.04 4.00 -2.45
C LEU A 207 14.85 3.28 -3.79
N LYS A 208 15.93 3.11 -4.58
CA LYS A 208 15.85 2.46 -5.90
C LYS A 208 16.73 1.22 -6.02
N SER A 209 17.60 1.00 -5.06
CA SER A 209 18.60 -0.06 -5.09
C SER A 209 18.91 -0.55 -3.69
N THR A 210 19.47 -1.75 -3.61
CA THR A 210 20.01 -2.29 -2.36
C THR A 210 21.06 -1.37 -1.75
N ILE A 211 21.86 -0.67 -2.56
CA ILE A 211 22.84 0.31 -2.09
C ILE A 211 22.15 1.47 -1.37
N ASP A 212 21.04 1.97 -1.91
CA ASP A 212 20.26 3.03 -1.26
C ASP A 212 19.71 2.57 0.09
N CYS A 213 19.20 1.32 0.16
CA CYS A 213 18.69 0.75 1.40
C CYS A 213 19.79 0.64 2.47
N ARG A 214 21.00 0.20 2.10
CA ARG A 214 22.15 0.12 3.01
C ARG A 214 22.54 1.49 3.55
N LEU A 215 22.71 2.48 2.66
CA LEU A 215 23.07 3.84 3.05
C LEU A 215 22.00 4.47 3.95
N PHE A 216 20.73 4.21 3.65
CA PHE A 216 19.61 4.66 4.47
C PHE A 216 19.71 4.10 5.89
N VAL A 217 19.86 2.78 6.04
CA VAL A 217 19.96 2.12 7.36
C VAL A 217 21.17 2.63 8.15
N GLN A 218 22.35 2.72 7.51
CA GLN A 218 23.57 3.21 8.16
C GLN A 218 23.37 4.61 8.75
N LYS A 219 22.84 5.56 7.95
CA LYS A 219 22.64 6.94 8.44
C LYS A 219 21.49 7.05 9.43
N PHE A 220 20.42 6.29 9.20
CA PHE A 220 19.30 6.23 10.13
C PHE A 220 19.75 5.75 11.51
N HIS A 221 20.52 4.66 11.56
CA HIS A 221 21.05 4.10 12.81
C HIS A 221 22.02 5.06 13.49
N ALA A 222 22.95 5.68 12.74
CA ALA A 222 23.91 6.62 13.30
C ALA A 222 23.26 7.83 14.00
N GLU A 223 22.12 8.32 13.47
CA GLU A 223 21.36 9.40 14.09
C GLU A 223 20.38 8.95 15.18
N ASN A 224 20.02 7.66 15.21
CA ASN A 224 19.02 7.14 16.12
C ASN A 224 19.48 5.81 16.76
N PRO A 225 20.65 5.79 17.43
CA PRO A 225 21.22 4.55 17.98
C PRO A 225 20.27 3.88 18.99
N ASP A 226 19.46 4.68 19.69
CA ASP A 226 18.56 4.24 20.76
C ASP A 226 17.10 4.07 20.32
N LYS A 227 16.69 4.52 19.12
CA LYS A 227 15.29 4.40 18.64
C LYS A 227 14.87 2.97 18.29
N ILE A 228 15.63 1.98 18.70
CA ILE A 228 15.16 0.61 18.69
C ILE A 228 13.92 0.48 19.60
N PHE A 229 13.71 1.38 20.58
CA PHE A 229 12.58 1.29 21.51
C PHE A 229 12.05 2.67 21.98
N SER A 230 10.79 2.99 21.65
CA SER A 230 9.79 3.60 22.55
C SER A 230 8.64 4.25 21.75
N TRP A 231 7.41 3.79 22.01
CA TRP A 231 6.17 4.55 21.76
C TRP A 231 5.69 5.23 23.05
N GLU A 232 6.59 5.58 23.95
CA GLU A 232 6.21 6.37 25.11
C GLU A 232 6.11 7.86 24.74
N LYS A 233 4.90 8.19 24.27
CA LYS A 233 4.24 9.50 24.18
C LYS A 233 4.82 10.55 23.23
#